data_AF-A0A1L2ZLG7-F1
#
_entry.id   AF-A0A1L2ZLG7-F1
#
_cell.length_a   1.000
_cell.length_b   1.000
_cell.length_c   1.000
_cell.angle_alpha   90.00
_cell.angle_beta   90.00
_cell.angle_gamma   90.00
#
_symmetry.space_group_name_H-M   'P 1'
#
loop_
_entity.id
_entity.type
_entity.pdbx_description
1 polymer ?
#
loop_
_entity_poly.entity_id
_entity_poly.type
_entity_poly.pdbx_seq_one_letter_code
_entity_poly.pdbx_strand_id
1 'polypeptide(L)'
;MTTPDQNSSETPETSRVQVSAGTSSPWLKILIQCVIKVGAVAIFAAVVFGVALGGTAAVNVIAGALLVMVFSGISLLVAHIVGKRNPSAVIGAFLAAYVVKVVGFGILVFAFPRPDWLMPSVFLWSSIGAVILWQIAEMFTFARTRWLLYGDTA
;
A
#
# COMPACT_ATOMS: atom_id res chain seq x y z
N MET A 1 -55.89 -48.59 -2.54
CA MET A 1 -54.60 -49.31 -2.57
C MET A 1 -53.52 -48.27 -2.30
N THR A 2 -52.70 -48.49 -1.28
CA THR A 2 -51.87 -47.53 -0.54
C THR A 2 -50.43 -47.43 -1.05
N THR A 3 -49.89 -46.20 -1.06
CA THR A 3 -48.47 -45.73 -0.91
C THR A 3 -47.41 -46.06 -1.98
N PRO A 4 -46.28 -45.31 -2.09
CA PRO A 4 -45.94 -44.00 -1.49
C PRO A 4 -45.23 -42.99 -2.44
N ASP A 5 -45.21 -41.73 -1.97
CA ASP A 5 -44.35 -40.63 -2.40
C ASP A 5 -42.87 -41.03 -2.42
N GLN A 6 -42.22 -40.94 -3.60
CA GLN A 6 -40.76 -41.03 -3.72
C GLN A 6 -40.17 -39.64 -3.47
N ASN A 7 -39.92 -39.38 -2.19
CA ASN A 7 -38.91 -38.45 -1.71
C ASN A 7 -37.52 -38.88 -2.24
N SER A 8 -37.14 -38.42 -3.42
CA SER A 8 -35.73 -38.34 -3.81
C SER A 8 -35.21 -37.00 -3.31
N SER A 9 -34.63 -37.06 -2.12
CA SER A 9 -33.84 -36.02 -1.48
C SER A 9 -32.75 -35.49 -2.42
N GLU A 10 -33.05 -34.44 -3.18
CA GLU A 10 -32.02 -33.51 -3.63
C GLU A 10 -31.59 -32.72 -2.38
N THR A 11 -30.66 -33.28 -1.62
CA THR A 11 -29.83 -32.44 -0.76
C THR A 11 -29.16 -31.45 -1.68
N PRO A 12 -29.42 -30.13 -1.57
CA PRO A 12 -28.55 -29.18 -2.20
C PRO A 12 -27.20 -29.43 -1.55
N GLU A 13 -26.25 -30.00 -2.29
CA GLU A 13 -24.85 -29.86 -1.96
C GLU A 13 -24.62 -28.35 -1.94
N THR A 14 -24.79 -27.80 -0.75
CA THR A 14 -24.36 -26.48 -0.40
C THR A 14 -22.86 -26.59 -0.56
N SER A 15 -22.40 -26.27 -1.77
CA SER A 15 -21.02 -25.92 -2.04
C SER A 15 -20.73 -24.78 -1.09
N ARG A 16 -20.30 -25.14 0.12
CA ARG A 16 -19.84 -24.22 1.12
C ARG A 16 -18.55 -23.73 0.52
N VAL A 17 -18.66 -22.63 -0.22
CA VAL A 17 -17.52 -21.78 -0.58
C VAL A 17 -16.76 -21.64 0.72
N GLN A 18 -15.64 -22.36 0.82
CA GLN A 18 -14.79 -22.33 1.98
C GLN A 18 -14.19 -20.93 1.96
N VAL A 19 -14.88 -20.00 2.61
CA VAL A 19 -14.34 -18.67 2.89
C VAL A 19 -13.09 -18.95 3.69
N SER A 20 -11.93 -18.78 3.05
CA SER A 20 -10.61 -19.01 3.64
C SER A 20 -10.49 -18.15 4.91
N ALA A 21 -10.87 -18.75 6.04
CA ALA A 21 -10.78 -18.19 7.37
C ALA A 21 -9.38 -18.53 7.87
N GLY A 22 -8.42 -17.66 7.56
CA GLY A 22 -7.01 -17.91 7.91
C GLY A 22 -6.09 -16.72 7.68
N THR A 23 -6.25 -15.67 8.49
CA THR A 23 -5.21 -14.71 8.94
C THR A 23 -4.15 -14.27 7.91
N SER A 24 -4.58 -13.55 6.87
CA SER A 24 -3.66 -12.72 6.10
C SER A 24 -4.39 -11.47 5.66
N SER A 25 -4.22 -10.36 6.38
CA SER A 25 -4.68 -9.05 5.92
C SER A 25 -4.05 -8.77 4.54
N PRO A 26 -4.83 -8.77 3.44
CA PRO A 26 -4.28 -8.56 2.11
C PRO A 26 -3.58 -7.20 2.01
N TRP A 27 -4.15 -6.21 2.71
CA TRP A 27 -3.62 -4.86 2.85
C TRP A 27 -2.25 -4.80 3.53
N LEU A 28 -2.03 -5.59 4.60
CA LEU A 28 -0.74 -5.63 5.28
C LEU A 28 0.33 -6.29 4.42
N LYS A 29 -0.02 -7.34 3.66
CA LYS A 29 0.89 -7.94 2.68
C LYS A 29 1.28 -6.94 1.59
N ILE A 30 0.32 -6.15 1.09
CA ILE A 30 0.57 -5.09 0.11
C ILE A 30 1.51 -4.03 0.68
N LEU A 31 1.24 -3.58 1.91
CA LEU A 31 2.08 -2.59 2.60
C LEU A 31 3.53 -3.08 2.72
N ILE A 32 3.75 -4.28 3.25
CA ILE A 32 5.09 -4.86 3.44
C ILE A 32 5.82 -4.97 2.09
N GLN A 33 5.14 -5.43 1.04
CA GLN A 33 5.72 -5.55 -0.30
C GLN A 33 6.11 -4.19 -0.89
N CYS A 34 5.30 -3.14 -0.68
CA CYS A 34 5.64 -1.79 -1.12
C CYS A 34 6.85 -1.26 -0.36
N VAL A 35 6.88 -1.41 0.97
CA VAL A 35 8.01 -0.98 1.81
C VAL A 35 9.30 -1.66 1.39
N ILE A 36 9.30 -2.98 1.16
CA ILE A 36 10.50 -3.72 0.74
C ILE A 36 11.00 -3.22 -0.62
N LYS A 37 10.11 -3.14 -1.63
CA LYS A 37 10.49 -2.74 -2.99
C LYS A 37 10.99 -1.30 -3.05
N VAL A 38 10.24 -0.37 -2.45
CA VAL A 38 10.59 1.05 -2.44
C VAL A 38 11.84 1.28 -1.58
N GLY A 39 11.93 0.61 -0.43
CA GLY A 39 13.10 0.67 0.46
C GLY A 39 14.38 0.18 -0.21
N ALA A 40 14.31 -0.93 -0.94
CA ALA A 40 15.46 -1.45 -1.69
C ALA A 40 15.95 -0.46 -2.76
N VAL A 41 15.03 0.12 -3.53
CA VAL A 41 15.38 1.14 -4.53
C VAL A 41 15.91 2.42 -3.86
N ALA A 42 15.34 2.83 -2.73
CA ALA A 42 15.81 3.99 -1.98
C ALA A 42 17.23 3.80 -1.45
N ILE A 43 17.55 2.62 -0.91
CA ILE A 43 18.91 2.28 -0.46
C ILE A 43 19.87 2.31 -1.65
N PHE A 44 19.50 1.70 -2.77
CA PHE A 44 20.32 1.72 -3.98
C PHE A 44 20.56 3.16 -4.48
N ALA A 45 19.51 3.96 -4.58
CA ALA A 45 19.61 5.36 -4.97
C ALA A 45 20.47 6.17 -3.99
N ALA A 46 20.37 5.92 -2.70
CA ALA A 46 21.19 6.59 -1.69
C ALA A 46 22.68 6.26 -1.84
N VAL A 47 23.02 5.01 -2.18
CA VAL A 47 24.41 4.64 -2.49
C VAL A 47 24.90 5.35 -3.76
N VAL A 48 24.11 5.33 -4.83
CA VAL A 48 24.48 5.98 -6.11
C VAL A 48 24.70 7.48 -5.94
N PHE A 49 23.76 8.18 -5.31
CA PHE A 49 23.87 9.61 -5.06
C PHE A 49 24.94 9.93 -4.00
N GLY A 50 25.13 9.06 -3.01
CA GLY A 50 26.18 9.18 -2.01
C GLY A 50 27.57 9.15 -2.61
N VAL A 51 27.80 8.24 -3.57
CA VAL A 51 29.08 8.14 -4.31
C VAL A 51 29.25 9.33 -5.27
N ALA A 52 28.19 9.75 -5.96
CA ALA A 52 28.27 10.79 -6.98
C ALA A 52 28.34 12.23 -6.42
N LEU A 53 27.66 12.51 -5.30
CA LEU A 53 27.42 13.86 -4.77
C LEU A 53 27.78 13.99 -3.29
N GLY A 54 28.25 12.93 -2.64
CA GLY A 54 28.68 12.91 -1.24
C GLY A 54 27.61 12.44 -0.25
N GLY A 55 28.02 12.19 1.00
CA GLY A 55 27.17 11.60 2.05
C GLY A 55 25.88 12.39 2.34
N THR A 56 25.91 13.72 2.23
CA THR A 56 24.73 14.58 2.40
C THR A 56 23.65 14.26 1.36
N ALA A 57 24.03 13.94 0.13
CA ALA A 57 23.07 13.58 -0.91
C ALA A 57 22.38 12.23 -0.58
N ALA A 58 23.13 11.25 -0.06
CA ALA A 58 22.55 9.98 0.40
C ALA A 58 21.51 10.20 1.50
N VAL A 59 21.80 11.05 2.48
CA VAL A 59 20.85 11.42 3.55
C VAL A 59 19.58 12.05 2.98
N ASN A 60 19.71 12.95 2.01
CA ASN A 60 18.55 13.59 1.36
C ASN A 60 17.71 12.61 0.53
N VAL A 61 18.35 11.63 -0.11
CA VAL A 61 17.64 10.56 -0.82
C VAL A 61 16.82 9.71 0.16
N ILE A 62 17.46 9.28 1.25
CA ILE A 62 16.78 8.48 2.29
C ILE A 62 15.66 9.28 2.97
N ALA A 63 15.89 10.56 3.28
CA ALA A 63 14.88 11.42 3.90
C ALA A 63 13.64 11.58 3.01
N GLY A 64 13.82 11.85 1.71
CA GLY A 64 12.72 11.96 0.76
C GLY A 64 11.95 10.65 0.61
N ALA A 65 12.66 9.52 0.50
CA ALA A 65 12.04 8.20 0.42
C ALA A 65 11.28 7.84 1.72
N LEU A 66 11.87 8.08 2.89
CA LEU A 66 11.23 7.83 4.19
C LEU A 66 9.96 8.65 4.35
N LEU A 67 9.99 9.93 3.99
CA LEU A 67 8.82 10.80 4.04
C LEU A 67 7.64 10.19 3.26
N VAL A 68 7.91 9.74 2.03
CA VAL A 68 6.90 9.11 1.17
C VAL A 68 6.42 7.78 1.75
N MET A 69 7.33 6.93 2.23
CA MET A 69 6.99 5.64 2.82
C MET A 69 6.12 5.80 4.07
N VAL A 70 6.39 6.80 4.91
CA VAL A 70 5.58 7.10 6.10
C VAL A 70 4.18 7.56 5.68
N PHE A 71 4.07 8.56 4.79
CA PHE A 71 2.78 9.07 4.37
C PHE A 71 1.92 8.02 3.67
N SER A 72 2.51 7.28 2.74
CA SER A 72 1.80 6.26 1.99
C SER A 72 1.54 5.02 2.80
N GLY A 73 2.44 4.65 3.71
CA GLY A 73 2.25 3.54 4.63
C GLY A 73 1.11 3.79 5.61
N ILE A 74 1.04 4.97 6.23
CA ILE A 74 -0.07 5.36 7.11
C ILE A 74 -1.39 5.33 6.34
N SER A 75 -1.41 5.82 5.09
CA SER A 75 -2.61 5.79 4.24
C SER A 75 -3.16 4.38 4.05
N LEU A 76 -2.28 3.44 3.69
CA LEU A 76 -2.63 2.02 3.52
C LEU A 76 -3.04 1.37 4.83
N LEU A 77 -2.42 1.75 5.94
CA LEU A 77 -2.75 1.26 7.27
C LEU A 77 -4.16 1.71 7.70
N VAL A 78 -4.52 2.98 7.44
CA VAL A 78 -5.87 3.49 7.67
C VAL A 78 -6.88 2.76 6.79
N ALA A 79 -6.58 2.59 5.49
CA ALA A 79 -7.42 1.83 4.58
C ALA A 79 -7.65 0.38 5.06
N HIS A 80 -6.62 -0.25 5.63
CA HIS A 80 -6.73 -1.58 6.24
C HIS A 80 -7.70 -1.59 7.44
N ILE A 81 -7.56 -0.63 8.36
CA ILE A 81 -8.38 -0.54 9.57
C ILE A 81 -9.85 -0.28 9.21
N VAL A 82 -10.10 0.64 8.28
CA VAL A 82 -11.47 0.99 7.84
C VAL A 82 -12.09 -0.14 7.02
N GLY A 83 -11.33 -0.71 6.08
CA GLY A 83 -11.81 -1.80 5.21
C GLY A 83 -12.19 -3.07 5.96
N LYS A 84 -11.57 -3.32 7.14
CA LYS A 84 -11.97 -4.45 8.01
C LYS A 84 -13.36 -4.26 8.65
N ARG A 85 -13.81 -3.02 8.84
CA ARG A 85 -15.07 -2.70 9.52
C ARG A 85 -16.21 -2.40 8.54
N ASN A 86 -15.95 -1.65 7.47
CA ASN A 86 -16.96 -1.20 6.50
C ASN A 86 -16.39 -1.17 5.07
N PRO A 87 -16.65 -2.19 4.23
CA PRO A 87 -16.10 -2.27 2.86
C PRO A 87 -16.51 -1.10 1.96
N SER A 88 -17.72 -0.58 2.12
CA SER A 88 -18.24 0.59 1.39
C SER A 88 -17.56 1.91 1.79
N ALA A 89 -16.90 1.96 2.95
CA ALA A 89 -16.17 3.14 3.42
C ALA A 89 -14.73 3.23 2.87
N VAL A 90 -14.26 2.21 2.14
CA VAL A 90 -12.87 2.15 1.64
C VAL A 90 -12.55 3.30 0.68
N ILE A 91 -13.46 3.64 -0.24
CA ILE A 91 -13.27 4.80 -1.15
C ILE A 91 -13.11 6.09 -0.34
N GLY A 92 -13.93 6.30 0.69
CA GLY A 92 -13.83 7.45 1.59
C GLY A 92 -12.50 7.48 2.35
N ALA A 93 -11.99 6.32 2.79
CA ALA A 93 -10.70 6.22 3.46
C ALA A 93 -9.53 6.62 2.54
N PHE A 94 -9.57 6.23 1.26
CA PHE A 94 -8.56 6.67 0.28
C PHE A 94 -8.61 8.17 0.01
N LEU A 95 -9.81 8.75 -0.13
CA LEU A 95 -9.98 10.20 -0.28
C LEU A 95 -9.45 10.96 0.94
N ALA A 96 -9.78 10.50 2.16
CA ALA A 96 -9.26 11.09 3.39
C ALA A 96 -7.73 10.99 3.47
N ALA A 97 -7.16 9.85 3.08
CA ALA A 97 -5.72 9.66 3.05
C ALA A 97 -5.02 10.58 2.02
N TYR A 98 -5.67 10.88 0.89
CA TYR A 98 -5.18 11.86 -0.07
C TYR A 98 -5.18 13.28 0.52
N VAL A 99 -6.26 13.69 1.19
CA VAL A 99 -6.32 15.00 1.88
C VAL A 99 -5.20 15.11 2.92
N VAL A 100 -5.02 14.08 3.75
CA VAL A 100 -3.94 14.03 4.74
C VAL A 100 -2.57 14.18 4.07
N LYS A 101 -2.33 13.50 2.94
CA LYS A 101 -1.09 13.66 2.16
C LYS A 101 -0.87 15.09 1.71
N VAL A 102 -1.86 15.70 1.06
CA VAL A 102 -1.73 17.07 0.52
C VAL A 102 -1.49 18.08 1.65
N VAL A 103 -2.30 18.03 2.71
CA VAL A 103 -2.16 18.92 3.87
C VAL A 103 -0.84 18.68 4.58
N GLY A 104 -0.47 17.41 4.76
CA GLY A 104 0.77 17.00 5.39
C GLY A 104 2.01 17.50 4.65
N PHE A 105 2.06 17.38 3.32
CA PHE A 105 3.10 17.99 2.51
C PHE A 105 3.10 19.51 2.62
N GLY A 106 1.92 20.16 2.63
CA GLY A 106 1.81 21.59 2.84
C GLY A 106 2.44 22.02 4.18
N ILE A 107 2.10 21.35 5.26
CA ILE A 107 2.69 21.62 6.59
C ILE A 107 4.22 21.44 6.55
N LEU A 108 4.72 20.36 5.95
CA LEU A 108 6.17 20.15 5.86
C LEU A 108 6.89 21.25 5.07
N VAL A 109 6.28 21.75 4.00
CA VAL A 109 6.86 22.81 3.17
C VAL A 109 6.82 24.18 3.86
N PHE A 110 5.71 24.50 4.56
CA PHE A 110 5.48 25.84 5.10
C PHE A 110 5.87 26.00 6.58
N ALA A 111 5.82 24.93 7.38
CA ALA A 111 6.05 25.01 8.82
C ALA A 111 7.49 24.65 9.24
N PHE A 112 8.24 23.92 8.42
CA PHE A 112 9.60 23.51 8.75
C PHE A 112 10.65 24.43 8.10
N PRO A 113 11.53 25.07 8.89
CA PRO A 113 12.68 25.78 8.35
C PRO A 113 13.58 24.79 7.61
N ARG A 114 14.23 25.25 6.55
CA ARG A 114 15.17 24.42 5.77
C ARG A 114 16.46 24.26 6.58
N PRO A 115 16.81 23.04 7.01
CA PRO A 115 18.11 22.80 7.64
C PRO A 115 19.24 22.89 6.60
N ASP A 116 20.45 23.27 7.04
CA ASP A 116 21.61 23.47 6.16
C ASP A 116 22.08 22.19 5.44
N TRP A 117 21.78 21.02 6.02
CA TRP A 117 22.08 19.73 5.41
C TRP A 117 21.05 19.31 4.33
N LEU A 118 19.95 20.04 4.19
CA LEU A 118 18.90 19.72 3.23
C LEU A 118 19.29 20.25 1.84
N MET A 119 19.55 19.35 0.91
CA MET A 119 19.78 19.66 -0.50
C MET A 119 18.42 19.67 -1.21
N PRO A 120 17.81 20.84 -1.50
CA PRO A 120 16.40 20.89 -1.90
C PRO A 120 16.13 20.15 -3.21
N SER A 121 17.07 20.21 -4.16
CA SER A 121 16.96 19.51 -5.44
C SER A 121 17.00 17.99 -5.28
N VAL A 122 17.99 17.47 -4.53
CA VAL A 122 18.15 16.03 -4.31
C VAL A 122 16.97 15.48 -3.52
N PHE A 123 16.55 16.18 -2.46
CA PHE A 123 15.40 15.80 -1.65
C PHE A 123 14.09 15.82 -2.45
N LEU A 124 13.88 16.84 -3.28
CA LEU A 124 12.67 16.96 -4.10
C LEU A 124 12.60 15.83 -5.13
N TRP A 125 13.68 15.61 -5.90
CA TRP A 125 13.71 14.58 -6.93
C TRP A 125 13.64 13.17 -6.34
N SER A 126 14.28 12.91 -5.20
CA SER A 126 14.17 11.63 -4.50
C SER A 126 12.75 11.39 -4.00
N SER A 127 12.08 12.42 -3.47
CA SER A 127 10.68 12.34 -3.03
C SER A 127 9.75 12.06 -4.19
N ILE A 128 9.88 12.79 -5.32
CA ILE A 128 9.06 12.55 -6.52
C ILE A 128 9.26 11.13 -7.04
N GLY A 129 10.52 10.69 -7.18
CA GLY A 129 10.85 9.34 -7.61
C GLY A 129 10.27 8.27 -6.69
N ALA A 130 10.37 8.47 -5.37
CA ALA A 130 9.79 7.57 -4.39
C ALA A 130 8.26 7.54 -4.45
N VAL A 131 7.58 8.67 -4.66
CA VAL A 131 6.12 8.69 -4.84
C VAL A 131 5.71 7.86 -6.06
N ILE A 132 6.35 8.10 -7.20
CA ILE A 132 6.03 7.38 -8.45
C ILE A 132 6.26 5.88 -8.28
N LEU A 133 7.41 5.51 -7.73
CA LEU A 133 7.75 4.11 -7.49
C LEU A 133 6.76 3.45 -6.51
N TRP A 134 6.37 4.17 -5.46
CA TRP A 134 5.35 3.70 -4.53
C TRP A 134 4.01 3.47 -5.24
N GLN A 135 3.53 4.43 -6.03
CA GLN A 135 2.27 4.30 -6.77
C GLN A 135 2.27 3.07 -7.69
N ILE A 136 3.37 2.86 -8.42
CA ILE A 136 3.57 1.68 -9.27
C ILE A 136 3.56 0.41 -8.41
N ALA A 137 4.38 0.33 -7.36
CA ALA A 137 4.48 -0.84 -6.50
C ALA A 137 3.13 -1.21 -5.85
N GLU A 138 2.39 -0.20 -5.40
CA GLU A 138 1.06 -0.33 -4.80
C GLU A 138 0.07 -0.87 -5.84
N MET A 139 -0.05 -0.24 -7.01
CA MET A 139 -0.95 -0.68 -8.09
C MET A 139 -0.65 -2.12 -8.54
N PHE A 140 0.61 -2.46 -8.79
CA PHE A 140 0.99 -3.81 -9.21
C PHE A 140 0.68 -4.86 -8.13
N THR A 141 0.93 -4.54 -6.86
CA THR A 141 0.68 -5.48 -5.76
C THR A 141 -0.82 -5.63 -5.50
N PHE A 142 -1.61 -4.55 -5.63
CA PHE A 142 -3.07 -4.61 -5.60
C PHE A 142 -3.64 -5.46 -6.74
N ALA A 143 -3.20 -5.21 -7.97
CA ALA A 143 -3.66 -5.96 -9.13
C ALA A 143 -3.42 -7.46 -8.93
N ARG A 144 -2.19 -7.86 -8.56
CA ARG A 144 -1.84 -9.26 -8.31
C ARG A 144 -2.66 -9.90 -7.19
N THR A 145 -2.95 -9.14 -6.14
CA THR A 145 -3.77 -9.61 -5.01
C THR A 145 -5.22 -9.84 -5.43
N ARG A 146 -5.78 -9.01 -6.34
CA ARG A 146 -7.13 -9.25 -6.87
C ARG A 146 -7.20 -10.50 -7.74
N TRP A 147 -6.22 -10.73 -8.62
CA TRP A 147 -6.17 -11.95 -9.43
C TRP A 147 -6.21 -13.24 -8.59
N LEU A 148 -5.57 -13.24 -7.41
CA LEU A 148 -5.59 -14.37 -6.48
C LEU A 148 -6.97 -14.61 -5.82
N LEU A 149 -7.82 -13.59 -5.73
CA LEU A 149 -9.18 -13.74 -5.17
C LEU A 149 -10.20 -14.23 -6.21
N TYR A 150 -9.93 -14.04 -7.50
CA TYR A 150 -10.81 -14.48 -8.60
C TYR A 150 -10.37 -15.80 -9.25
N GLY A 151 -9.12 -16.25 -9.00
CA GLY A 151 -8.53 -17.43 -9.65
C GLY A 151 -8.82 -18.78 -8.97
N ASP A 152 -9.62 -18.83 -7.91
CA ASP A 152 -9.86 -20.04 -7.10
C ASP A 152 -11.20 -20.74 -7.44
N THR A 153 -11.67 -20.62 -8.68
CA THR A 153 -12.91 -21.24 -9.18
C THR A 153 -12.75 -21.96 -10.52
N ALA A 154 -11.69 -22.75 -10.70
CA ALA A 154 -11.55 -23.65 -11.85
C ALA A 154 -11.22 -25.08 -11.39
#